data_AF-A0A1S4CNN9-F1
#
_entry.id   AF-A0A1S4CNN9-F1
#
_cell.length_a   1.000
_cell.length_b   1.000
_cell.length_c   1.000
_cell.angle_alpha   90.00
_cell.angle_beta   90.00
_cell.angle_gamma   90.00
#
_symmetry.space_group_name_H-M   'P 1'
#
loop_
_entity.id
_entity.type
_entity.pdbx_description
1 polymer ?
#
loop_
_entity_poly.entity_id
_entity_poly.type
_entity_poly.pdbx_seq_one_letter_code
_entity_poly.pdbx_strand_id
1 'polypeptide(L)'
;MGLLESLSMLLLLLWLCFLPRLGSCSSLGAARALDALLQDYAYRAFARPRTGVVYDGDVPLNLTGIKVSAMRLRSGSLWTRGVPTYKEFQIPVGVVEQPYVERLVLVYQNLGNWSARYYSLPGYMYLTPVVGLLAYDASNLSAIYLPELDIRASGQPISIRFSDVKPAPVGSSAMCVSFDLKGSVNFSSVLSDNICTTFLPGHFSI
;
A
#
# COMPACT_ATOMS: atom_id res chain seq x y z
N MET A 1 -5.03 46.65 -38.23
CA MET A 1 -3.93 46.01 -37.47
C MET A 1 -4.42 45.27 -36.22
N GLY A 2 -5.48 45.72 -35.52
CA GLY A 2 -5.92 45.06 -34.27
C GLY A 2 -6.63 43.69 -34.37
N LEU A 3 -7.15 43.30 -35.54
CA LEU A 3 -7.84 42.00 -35.71
C LEU A 3 -6.86 40.81 -35.73
N LEU A 4 -5.65 41.00 -36.29
CA LEU A 4 -4.63 39.93 -36.36
C LEU A 4 -3.98 39.68 -35.00
N GLU A 5 -3.76 40.75 -34.22
CA GLU A 5 -3.23 40.66 -32.85
C GLU A 5 -4.22 39.98 -31.90
N SER A 6 -5.52 40.25 -32.06
CA SER A 6 -6.60 39.58 -31.31
C SER A 6 -6.63 38.08 -31.55
N LEU A 7 -6.49 37.66 -32.83
CA LEU A 7 -6.48 36.25 -33.20
C LEU A 7 -5.23 35.51 -32.69
N SER A 8 -4.07 36.19 -32.73
CA SER A 8 -2.82 35.67 -32.17
C SER A 8 -2.90 35.48 -30.65
N MET A 9 -3.53 36.42 -29.93
CA MET A 9 -3.73 36.30 -28.48
C MET A 9 -4.70 35.17 -28.13
N LEU A 10 -5.75 34.98 -28.92
CA LEU A 10 -6.71 33.89 -28.73
C LEU A 10 -6.07 32.51 -28.95
N LEU A 11 -5.22 32.37 -29.98
CA LEU A 11 -4.45 31.15 -30.23
C LEU A 11 -3.44 30.86 -29.11
N LEU A 12 -2.79 31.90 -28.56
CA LEU A 12 -1.88 31.75 -27.41
C LEU A 12 -2.63 31.31 -26.15
N LEU A 13 -3.81 31.87 -25.90
CA LEU A 13 -4.69 31.50 -24.78
C LEU A 13 -5.19 30.06 -24.91
N LEU A 14 -5.61 29.62 -26.11
CA LEU A 14 -5.97 28.22 -26.35
C LEU A 14 -4.76 27.30 -26.12
N TRP A 15 -3.56 27.66 -26.58
CA TRP A 15 -2.37 26.84 -26.37
C TRP A 15 -1.99 26.73 -24.89
N LEU A 16 -2.11 27.81 -24.11
CA LEU A 16 -1.93 27.79 -22.66
C LEU A 16 -2.98 26.92 -21.94
N CYS A 17 -4.19 26.80 -22.48
CA CYS A 17 -5.22 25.87 -21.99
C CYS A 17 -4.91 24.39 -22.33
N PHE A 18 -4.11 24.13 -23.36
CA PHE A 18 -3.66 22.79 -23.75
C PHE A 18 -2.31 22.39 -23.13
N LEU A 19 -1.66 23.27 -22.35
CA LEU A 19 -0.57 22.84 -21.49
C LEU A 19 -1.14 21.84 -20.49
N PRO A 20 -0.57 20.63 -20.37
CA PRO A 20 -0.94 19.76 -19.28
C PRO A 20 -0.63 20.54 -17.99
N ARG A 21 -1.67 20.84 -17.21
CA ARG A 21 -1.45 21.29 -15.84
C ARG A 21 -0.54 20.23 -15.23
N LEU A 22 0.63 20.62 -14.74
CA LEU A 22 1.34 19.79 -13.76
C LEU A 22 0.35 19.63 -12.61
N GLY A 23 -0.40 18.53 -12.64
CA GLY A 23 -1.37 18.24 -11.62
C GLY A 23 -0.63 18.25 -10.31
N SER A 24 -1.18 18.94 -9.31
CA SER A 24 -0.89 18.60 -7.92
C SER A 24 -0.87 17.09 -7.84
N CYS A 25 0.28 16.49 -7.46
CA CYS A 25 0.34 15.06 -7.25
C CYS A 25 -0.81 14.75 -6.29
N SER A 26 -1.82 13.99 -6.75
CA SER A 26 -2.89 13.59 -5.85
C SER A 26 -2.23 12.80 -4.72
N SER A 27 -2.78 12.87 -3.50
CA SER A 27 -2.27 12.06 -2.38
C SER A 27 -2.11 10.60 -2.78
N LEU A 28 -3.05 10.09 -3.60
CA LEU A 28 -2.98 8.78 -4.22
C LEU A 28 -1.75 8.59 -5.13
N GLY A 29 -1.48 9.51 -6.05
CA GLY A 29 -0.31 9.41 -6.93
C GLY A 29 1.01 9.36 -6.14
N ALA A 30 1.12 10.15 -5.07
CA ALA A 30 2.29 10.15 -4.20
C ALA A 30 2.42 8.85 -3.40
N ALA A 31 1.32 8.31 -2.87
CA ALA A 31 1.29 7.04 -2.17
C ALA A 31 1.68 5.87 -3.09
N ARG A 32 1.16 5.86 -4.32
CA ARG A 32 1.48 4.83 -5.33
C ARG A 32 2.94 4.90 -5.79
N ALA A 33 3.50 6.10 -5.92
CA ALA A 33 4.92 6.28 -6.20
C ALA A 33 5.80 5.79 -5.03
N LEU A 34 5.35 6.01 -3.78
CA LEU A 34 6.03 5.46 -2.61
C LEU A 34 6.00 3.93 -2.60
N ASP A 35 4.86 3.31 -2.90
CA ASP A 35 4.73 1.85 -2.95
C ASP A 35 5.70 1.23 -3.95
N ALA A 36 5.79 1.78 -5.16
CA ALA A 36 6.72 1.31 -6.18
C ALA A 36 8.19 1.45 -5.73
N LEU A 37 8.52 2.54 -5.01
CA LEU A 37 9.85 2.74 -4.44
C LEU A 37 10.14 1.73 -3.31
N LEU A 38 9.19 1.50 -2.41
CA LEU A 38 9.34 0.55 -1.31
C LEU A 38 9.40 -0.89 -1.81
N GLN A 39 8.69 -1.23 -2.89
CA GLN A 39 8.81 -2.53 -3.54
C GLN A 39 10.24 -2.83 -3.99
N ASP A 40 10.93 -1.87 -4.59
CA ASP A 40 12.35 -2.01 -4.99
C ASP A 40 13.24 -2.29 -3.76
N TYR A 41 13.12 -1.51 -2.68
CA TYR A 41 13.86 -1.78 -1.44
C TYR A 41 13.52 -3.13 -0.81
N ALA A 42 12.26 -3.55 -0.87
CA ALA A 42 11.82 -4.86 -0.39
C ALA A 42 12.50 -5.99 -1.20
N TYR A 43 12.60 -5.84 -2.52
CA TYR A 43 13.20 -6.84 -3.41
C TYR A 43 14.71 -6.95 -3.22
N ARG A 44 15.39 -5.82 -3.00
CA ARG A 44 16.84 -5.78 -2.72
C ARG A 44 17.23 -6.54 -1.45
N ALA A 45 16.30 -6.76 -0.52
CA ALA A 45 16.53 -7.56 0.68
C ALA A 45 16.79 -9.05 0.37
N PHE A 46 16.41 -9.54 -0.81
CA PHE A 46 16.62 -10.93 -1.20
C PHE A 46 18.04 -11.20 -1.71
N ALA A 47 18.84 -11.93 -0.92
CA ALA A 47 20.11 -12.51 -1.39
C ALA A 47 19.95 -13.97 -1.88
N ARG A 48 19.45 -14.85 -1.02
CA ARG A 48 19.16 -16.27 -1.31
C ARG A 48 17.72 -16.58 -0.86
N PRO A 49 16.72 -16.09 -1.60
CA PRO A 49 15.33 -16.10 -1.15
C PRO A 49 14.81 -17.51 -0.90
N ARG A 50 14.25 -17.72 0.29
CA ARG A 50 13.57 -18.94 0.69
C ARG A 50 12.06 -18.68 0.81
N THR A 51 11.26 -19.63 0.36
CA THR A 51 9.80 -19.53 0.43
C THR A 51 9.33 -19.40 1.88
N GLY A 52 8.50 -18.40 2.16
CA GLY A 52 7.89 -18.19 3.48
C GLY A 52 8.81 -17.55 4.53
N VAL A 53 10.04 -17.17 4.16
CA VAL A 53 10.96 -16.45 5.04
C VAL A 53 10.83 -14.95 4.79
N VAL A 54 10.78 -14.17 5.87
CA VAL A 54 10.75 -12.70 5.84
C VAL A 54 12.17 -12.15 5.69
N TYR A 55 12.33 -11.19 4.79
CA TYR A 55 13.56 -10.43 4.59
C TYR A 55 13.22 -8.95 4.83
N ASP A 56 13.85 -8.34 5.83
CA ASP A 56 13.68 -6.91 6.11
C ASP A 56 14.56 -6.10 5.16
N GLY A 57 13.99 -5.06 4.55
CA GLY A 57 14.68 -4.18 3.62
C GLY A 57 15.09 -2.86 4.26
N ASP A 58 16.22 -2.33 3.81
CA ASP A 58 16.75 -1.05 4.27
C ASP A 58 16.28 0.09 3.36
N VAL A 59 15.58 1.06 3.93
CA VAL A 59 15.16 2.28 3.23
C VAL A 59 16.22 3.39 3.34
N PRO A 60 16.30 4.32 2.38
CA PRO A 60 17.25 5.42 2.41
C PRO A 60 16.96 6.40 3.55
N LEU A 61 17.97 7.19 3.94
CA LEU A 61 17.88 8.13 5.07
C LEU A 61 16.73 9.14 4.95
N ASN A 62 16.33 9.53 3.74
CA ASN A 62 15.20 10.43 3.52
C ASN A 62 13.83 9.79 3.81
N LEU A 63 13.76 8.47 3.98
CA LEU A 63 12.57 7.71 4.36
C LEU A 63 12.70 7.09 5.77
N THR A 64 13.57 7.64 6.60
CA THR A 64 13.78 7.15 7.97
C THR A 64 12.45 7.06 8.73
N GLY A 65 12.27 5.94 9.42
CA GLY A 65 11.04 5.62 10.18
C GLY A 65 10.04 4.77 9.40
N ILE A 66 10.19 4.63 8.08
CA ILE A 66 9.47 3.62 7.30
C ILE A 66 10.18 2.28 7.46
N LYS A 67 9.42 1.20 7.68
CA LYS A 67 9.93 -0.17 7.65
C LYS A 67 9.34 -0.89 6.44
N VAL A 68 10.15 -1.70 5.76
CA VAL A 68 9.71 -2.51 4.64
C VAL A 68 10.23 -3.93 4.81
N SER A 69 9.42 -4.92 4.46
CA SER A 69 9.82 -6.32 4.45
C SER A 69 9.24 -7.04 3.24
N ALA A 70 9.89 -8.12 2.84
CA ALA A 70 9.46 -8.96 1.73
C ALA A 70 9.39 -10.43 2.15
N MET A 71 8.34 -11.14 1.71
CA MET A 71 8.23 -12.59 1.82
C MET A 71 7.89 -13.18 0.45
N ARG A 72 8.81 -13.98 -0.09
CA ARG A 72 8.56 -14.69 -1.35
C ARG A 72 7.77 -15.97 -1.09
N LEU A 73 6.72 -16.21 -1.88
CA LEU A 73 5.86 -17.39 -1.81
C LEU A 73 5.67 -18.02 -3.19
N ARG A 74 5.30 -19.30 -3.21
CA ARG A 74 4.64 -19.90 -4.38
C ARG A 74 3.14 -19.64 -4.22
N SER A 75 2.44 -19.31 -5.30
CA SER A 75 0.99 -19.06 -5.24
C SER A 75 0.21 -20.24 -4.67
N GLY A 76 0.56 -21.47 -5.08
CA GLY A 76 -0.03 -22.67 -4.47
C GLY A 76 0.21 -22.81 -2.96
N SER A 77 1.33 -22.27 -2.43
CA SER A 77 1.58 -22.27 -0.97
C SER A 77 0.78 -21.19 -0.25
N LEU A 78 0.60 -20.02 -0.85
CA LEU A 78 -0.31 -18.99 -0.33
C LEU A 78 -1.74 -19.54 -0.24
N TRP A 79 -2.21 -20.21 -1.29
CA TRP A 79 -3.53 -20.85 -1.32
C TRP A 79 -3.69 -21.97 -0.27
N THR A 80 -2.75 -22.93 -0.24
CA THR A 80 -2.91 -24.14 0.60
C THR A 80 -2.51 -23.97 2.06
N ARG A 81 -1.59 -23.04 2.37
CA ARG A 81 -0.99 -22.92 3.71
C ARG A 81 -1.19 -21.54 4.35
N GLY A 82 -1.48 -20.51 3.57
CA GLY A 82 -1.54 -19.13 4.08
C GLY A 82 -0.21 -18.68 4.66
N VAL A 83 -0.26 -17.66 5.53
CA VAL A 83 0.87 -17.17 6.32
C VAL A 83 0.40 -16.89 7.74
N PRO A 84 0.68 -17.77 8.72
CA PRO A 84 0.15 -17.63 10.08
C PRO A 84 0.69 -16.39 10.81
N THR A 85 1.88 -15.91 10.43
CA THR A 85 2.47 -14.71 11.03
C THR A 85 3.33 -13.99 10.00
N TYR A 86 2.93 -12.76 9.66
CA TYR A 86 3.70 -11.83 8.85
C TYR A 86 3.57 -10.41 9.41
N LYS A 87 4.42 -10.09 10.40
CA LYS A 87 4.33 -8.85 11.18
C LYS A 87 2.92 -8.73 11.79
N GLU A 88 2.17 -7.67 11.51
CA GLU A 88 0.78 -7.46 11.97
C GLU A 88 -0.22 -8.37 11.23
N PHE A 89 0.15 -8.96 10.09
CA PHE A 89 -0.76 -9.71 9.23
C PHE A 89 -0.78 -11.20 9.56
N GLN A 90 -1.98 -11.75 9.65
CA GLN A 90 -2.25 -13.18 9.58
C GLN A 90 -3.07 -13.45 8.33
N ILE A 91 -2.47 -14.19 7.39
CA ILE A 91 -3.03 -14.47 6.07
C ILE A 91 -3.59 -15.90 6.09
N PRO A 92 -4.90 -16.09 5.90
CA PRO A 92 -5.51 -17.41 5.95
C PRO A 92 -5.15 -18.25 4.71
N VAL A 93 -5.52 -19.53 4.76
CA VAL A 93 -5.61 -20.36 3.55
C VAL A 93 -6.71 -19.81 2.62
N GLY A 94 -6.63 -20.14 1.34
CA GLY A 94 -7.63 -19.74 0.36
C GLY A 94 -7.45 -18.32 -0.18
N VAL A 95 -6.26 -17.74 -0.04
CA VAL A 95 -5.91 -16.47 -0.70
C VAL A 95 -5.39 -16.76 -2.11
N VAL A 96 -5.96 -16.09 -3.10
CA VAL A 96 -5.59 -16.18 -4.52
C VAL A 96 -5.06 -14.85 -5.02
N GLU A 97 -4.09 -14.90 -5.92
CA GLU A 97 -3.60 -13.74 -6.65
C GLU A 97 -4.21 -13.65 -8.06
N GLN A 98 -4.34 -12.43 -8.58
CA GLN A 98 -4.76 -12.14 -9.94
C GLN A 98 -3.90 -11.01 -10.55
N PRO A 99 -3.35 -11.19 -11.77
CA PRO A 99 -3.30 -12.42 -12.54
C PRO A 99 -2.44 -13.52 -11.87
N TYR A 100 -2.63 -14.78 -12.27
CA TYR A 100 -1.86 -15.91 -11.74
C TYR A 100 -0.37 -15.77 -12.06
N VAL A 101 0.48 -16.05 -11.07
CA VAL A 101 1.94 -16.17 -11.21
C VAL A 101 2.42 -17.43 -10.51
N GLU A 102 3.55 -18.02 -10.89
CA GLU A 102 4.05 -19.21 -10.15
C GLU A 102 4.56 -18.81 -8.75
N ARG A 103 5.15 -17.62 -8.65
CA ARG A 103 5.74 -17.07 -7.44
C ARG A 103 5.42 -15.59 -7.33
N LEU A 104 5.09 -15.18 -6.11
CA LEU A 104 4.82 -13.80 -5.76
C LEU A 104 5.65 -13.39 -4.55
N VAL A 105 5.80 -12.08 -4.36
CA VAL A 105 6.33 -11.49 -3.13
C VAL A 105 5.21 -10.71 -2.47
N LEU A 106 4.98 -11.01 -1.19
CA LEU A 106 4.20 -10.14 -0.31
C LEU A 106 5.14 -9.07 0.24
N VAL A 107 4.85 -7.80 -0.06
CA VAL A 107 5.57 -6.65 0.47
C VAL A 107 4.78 -6.09 1.64
N TYR A 108 5.43 -6.08 2.80
CA TYR A 108 4.96 -5.40 3.99
C TYR A 108 5.55 -4.00 4.05
N GLN A 109 4.73 -3.03 4.43
CA GLN A 109 5.17 -1.67 4.68
C GLN A 109 4.63 -1.19 6.02
N ASN A 110 5.43 -0.41 6.76
CA ASN A 110 4.97 0.35 7.92
C ASN A 110 5.44 1.78 7.75
N LEU A 111 4.49 2.71 7.60
CA LEU A 111 4.82 4.09 7.25
C LEU A 111 5.24 4.94 8.45
N GLY A 112 5.11 4.44 9.68
CA GLY A 112 5.48 5.19 10.89
C GLY A 112 4.89 6.60 10.90
N ASN A 113 5.75 7.61 11.10
CA ASN A 113 5.34 9.02 11.13
C ASN A 113 4.92 9.59 9.76
N TRP A 114 5.07 8.84 8.67
CA TRP A 114 4.73 9.25 7.32
C TRP A 114 3.27 8.98 6.96
N SER A 115 2.52 8.27 7.81
CA SER A 115 1.14 7.87 7.55
C SER A 115 0.24 9.04 7.13
N ALA A 116 0.17 10.11 7.93
CA ALA A 116 -0.68 11.26 7.63
C ALA A 116 -0.23 12.07 6.40
N ARG A 117 1.04 11.92 5.97
CA ARG A 117 1.54 12.58 4.76
C ARG A 117 1.04 11.89 3.49
N TYR A 118 1.00 10.56 3.47
CA TYR A 118 0.59 9.79 2.29
C TYR A 118 -0.91 9.45 2.30
N TYR A 119 -1.46 9.21 3.49
CA TYR A 119 -2.85 8.86 3.72
C TYR A 119 -3.48 9.91 4.63
N SER A 120 -3.78 11.08 4.06
CA SER A 120 -4.45 12.14 4.82
C SER A 120 -5.91 11.77 5.06
N LEU A 121 -6.34 11.80 6.33
CA LEU A 121 -7.73 11.57 6.75
C LEU A 121 -8.25 12.78 7.54
N PRO A 122 -8.81 13.80 6.87
CA PRO A 122 -9.41 14.96 7.54
C PRO A 122 -10.52 14.54 8.50
N GLY A 123 -10.49 15.07 9.72
CA GLY A 123 -11.49 14.77 10.76
C GLY A 123 -11.22 13.49 11.56
N TYR A 124 -10.15 12.76 11.26
CA TYR A 124 -9.73 11.57 11.99
C TYR A 124 -8.29 11.73 12.52
N MET A 125 -7.94 10.88 13.49
CA MET A 125 -6.57 10.73 13.95
C MET A 125 -6.18 9.26 13.91
N TYR A 126 -4.95 9.00 13.51
CA TYR A 126 -4.38 7.67 13.53
C TYR A 126 -3.99 7.24 14.95
N LEU A 127 -4.53 6.10 15.38
CA LEU A 127 -4.14 5.44 16.61
C LEU A 127 -2.94 4.51 16.40
N THR A 128 -2.70 4.09 15.15
CA THR A 128 -1.54 3.28 14.74
C THR A 128 -0.86 3.87 13.50
N PRO A 129 0.39 3.52 13.19
CA PRO A 129 0.93 3.75 11.86
C PRO A 129 0.12 2.99 10.79
N VAL A 130 0.03 3.58 9.60
CA VAL A 130 -0.50 2.90 8.41
C VAL A 130 0.45 1.79 7.98
N VAL A 131 -0.05 0.57 7.93
CA VAL A 131 0.66 -0.63 7.45
C VAL A 131 0.09 -1.11 6.12
N GLY A 132 0.96 -1.50 5.19
CA GLY A 132 0.60 -1.97 3.86
C GLY A 132 0.86 -3.45 3.67
N LEU A 133 -0.04 -4.12 2.95
CA LEU A 133 0.16 -5.47 2.43
C LEU A 133 -0.13 -5.46 0.92
N LEU A 134 0.94 -5.56 0.13
CA LEU A 134 0.90 -5.55 -1.32
C LEU A 134 1.51 -6.85 -1.87
N ALA A 135 1.13 -7.24 -3.08
CA ALA A 135 1.65 -8.43 -3.74
C ALA A 135 2.19 -8.10 -5.13
N TYR A 136 3.29 -8.74 -5.52
CA TYR A 136 3.97 -8.50 -6.80
C TYR A 136 4.49 -9.82 -7.40
N ASP A 137 4.67 -9.87 -8.72
CA ASP A 137 5.30 -11.01 -9.39
C ASP A 137 6.77 -11.17 -8.95
N ALA A 138 7.15 -12.40 -8.60
CA ALA A 138 8.48 -12.77 -8.15
C ALA A 138 9.29 -13.55 -9.19
N SER A 139 8.88 -13.54 -10.46
CA SER A 139 9.60 -14.12 -11.58
C SER A 139 10.98 -13.47 -11.78
N ASN A 140 11.06 -12.15 -11.59
CA ASN A 140 12.30 -11.37 -11.66
C ASN A 140 12.42 -10.44 -10.43
N LEU A 141 13.29 -10.81 -9.49
CA LEU A 141 13.53 -10.03 -8.26
C LEU A 141 14.41 -8.77 -8.49
N SER A 142 14.88 -8.54 -9.71
CA SER A 142 15.56 -7.30 -10.10
C SER A 142 14.65 -6.36 -10.90
N ALA A 143 13.39 -6.74 -11.13
CA ALA A 143 12.44 -5.89 -11.83
C ALA A 143 11.97 -4.74 -10.94
N ILE A 144 11.83 -3.58 -11.57
CA ILE A 144 11.33 -2.33 -10.96
C ILE A 144 10.03 -1.93 -11.65
N TYR A 145 9.20 -1.13 -10.95
CA TYR A 145 7.90 -0.67 -11.45
C TYR A 145 6.94 -1.81 -11.82
N LEU A 146 6.97 -2.89 -11.04
CA LEU A 146 6.03 -4.00 -11.23
C LEU A 146 4.61 -3.54 -10.84
N PRO A 147 3.59 -3.91 -11.62
CA PRO A 147 2.22 -3.72 -11.21
C PRO A 147 1.90 -4.60 -10.00
N GLU A 148 1.06 -4.10 -9.08
CA GLU A 148 0.52 -4.91 -8.00
C GLU A 148 -0.35 -6.05 -8.55
N LEU A 149 -0.20 -7.21 -7.95
CA LEU A 149 -1.16 -8.30 -8.06
C LEU A 149 -2.32 -8.03 -7.09
N ASP A 150 -3.54 -8.30 -7.53
CA ASP A 150 -4.69 -8.32 -6.64
C ASP A 150 -4.69 -9.64 -5.85
N ILE A 151 -4.61 -9.58 -4.52
CA ILE A 151 -4.72 -10.76 -3.65
C ILE A 151 -6.05 -10.78 -2.92
N ARG A 152 -6.85 -11.81 -3.17
CA ARG A 152 -8.19 -11.91 -2.61
C ARG A 152 -8.32 -13.12 -1.70
N ALA A 153 -8.73 -12.87 -0.46
CA ALA A 153 -9.13 -13.94 0.43
C ALA A 153 -10.54 -14.43 0.04
N SER A 154 -10.74 -15.74 -0.07
CA SER A 154 -12.01 -16.31 -0.56
C SER A 154 -12.93 -16.90 0.52
N GLY A 155 -12.37 -17.25 1.69
CA GLY A 155 -13.12 -17.85 2.80
C GLY A 155 -13.05 -17.03 4.08
N GLN A 156 -11.89 -17.09 4.76
CA GLN A 156 -11.62 -16.28 5.94
C GLN A 156 -10.91 -14.98 5.52
N PRO A 157 -11.14 -13.84 6.21
CA PRO A 157 -10.44 -12.61 5.92
C PRO A 157 -8.99 -12.65 6.41
N ILE A 158 -8.14 -11.83 5.80
CA ILE A 158 -6.82 -11.48 6.34
C ILE A 158 -7.05 -10.67 7.61
N SER A 159 -6.41 -11.09 8.71
CA SER A 159 -6.47 -10.40 9.99
C SER A 159 -5.24 -9.52 10.19
N ILE A 160 -5.43 -8.36 10.79
CA ILE A 160 -4.40 -7.35 11.02
C ILE A 160 -4.45 -6.98 12.49
N ARG A 161 -3.48 -7.42 13.28
CA ARG A 161 -3.45 -7.20 14.73
C ARG A 161 -2.44 -6.10 15.05
N PHE A 162 -2.92 -4.99 15.58
CA PHE A 162 -2.07 -3.87 15.98
C PHE A 162 -1.67 -3.97 17.47
N SER A 163 -0.36 -3.89 17.75
CA SER A 163 0.18 -4.00 19.11
C SER A 163 0.26 -2.66 19.84
N ASP A 164 0.76 -1.62 19.16
CA ASP A 164 1.08 -0.31 19.76
C ASP A 164 0.00 0.73 19.43
N VAL A 165 -1.24 0.47 19.86
CA VAL A 165 -2.39 1.35 19.61
C VAL A 165 -2.44 2.48 20.63
N LYS A 166 -2.45 3.74 20.16
CA LYS A 166 -2.63 4.91 21.00
C LYS A 166 -4.04 4.95 21.59
N PRO A 167 -4.22 5.45 22.82
CA PRO A 167 -5.55 5.62 23.40
C PRO A 167 -6.39 6.59 22.57
N ALA A 168 -7.65 6.22 22.31
CA ALA A 168 -8.60 7.09 21.63
C ALA A 168 -8.98 8.28 22.54
N PRO A 169 -9.17 9.49 21.98
CA PRO A 169 -9.69 10.63 22.73
C PRO A 169 -11.03 10.33 23.42
N VAL A 170 -11.26 10.97 24.57
CA VAL A 170 -12.53 10.85 25.30
C VAL A 170 -13.69 11.26 24.38
N GLY A 171 -14.71 10.41 24.31
CA GLY A 171 -15.89 10.64 23.46
C GLY A 171 -15.72 10.23 21.99
N SER A 172 -14.60 9.60 21.61
CA SER A 172 -14.38 9.06 20.28
C SER A 172 -14.40 7.53 20.27
N SER A 173 -14.71 6.94 19.12
CA SER A 173 -14.67 5.49 18.88
C SER A 173 -13.57 5.12 17.90
N ALA A 174 -12.72 4.17 18.26
CA ALA A 174 -11.71 3.61 17.36
C ALA A 174 -12.37 2.81 16.23
N MET A 175 -11.88 2.99 15.00
CA MET A 175 -12.39 2.32 13.80
C MET A 175 -11.20 1.83 12.98
N CYS A 176 -11.34 0.66 12.36
CA CYS A 176 -10.41 0.25 11.33
C CYS A 176 -10.62 1.12 10.09
N VAL A 177 -9.54 1.51 9.45
CA VAL A 177 -9.55 2.18 8.15
C VAL A 177 -8.72 1.39 7.15
N SER A 178 -9.25 1.25 5.93
CA SER A 178 -8.54 0.64 4.81
C SER A 178 -8.52 1.58 3.62
N PHE A 179 -7.38 1.63 2.95
CA PHE A 179 -7.17 2.30 1.67
C PHE A 179 -6.92 1.24 0.62
N ASP A 180 -7.80 1.14 -0.36
CA ASP A 180 -7.60 0.22 -1.48
C ASP A 180 -6.55 0.77 -2.46
N LEU A 181 -6.16 -0.06 -3.43
CA LEU A 181 -5.18 0.30 -4.46
C LEU A 181 -5.64 1.45 -5.38
N LYS A 182 -6.93 1.79 -5.37
CA LYS A 182 -7.55 2.87 -6.14
C LYS A 182 -7.74 4.15 -5.31
N GLY A 183 -7.35 4.14 -4.04
CA GLY A 183 -7.47 5.26 -3.12
C GLY A 183 -8.83 5.40 -2.44
N SER A 184 -9.73 4.42 -2.56
CA SER A 184 -10.99 4.42 -1.84
C SER A 184 -10.74 4.14 -0.36
N VAL A 185 -11.41 4.90 0.50
CA VAL A 185 -11.32 4.78 1.96
C VAL A 185 -12.56 4.06 2.47
N ASN A 186 -12.35 3.00 3.25
CA ASN A 186 -13.44 2.30 3.93
C ASN A 186 -13.16 2.19 5.43
N PHE A 187 -14.23 2.25 6.22
CA PHE A 187 -14.18 2.10 7.67
C PHE A 187 -14.93 0.84 8.11
N SER A 188 -14.43 0.21 9.15
CA SER A 188 -15.07 -0.93 9.80
C SER A 188 -14.82 -0.92 11.31
N SER A 189 -15.59 -1.70 12.05
CA SER A 189 -15.41 -1.83 13.50
C SER A 189 -14.09 -2.54 13.82
N VAL A 190 -13.37 -2.04 14.82
CA VAL A 190 -12.24 -2.75 15.44
C VAL A 190 -12.78 -3.96 16.21
N LEU A 191 -12.26 -5.14 15.93
CA LEU A 191 -12.58 -6.37 16.68
C LEU A 191 -11.78 -6.41 17.99
N SER A 192 -12.07 -7.38 18.85
CA SER A 192 -11.31 -7.62 20.09
C SER A 192 -9.81 -7.71 19.81
N ASP A 193 -9.00 -7.23 20.76
CA ASP A 193 -7.53 -7.17 20.68
C ASP A 193 -6.97 -6.31 19.54
N ASN A 194 -7.64 -5.20 19.19
CA ASN A 194 -7.18 -4.26 18.16
C ASN A 194 -6.99 -4.91 16.78
N ILE A 195 -7.94 -5.78 16.41
CA ILE A 195 -7.88 -6.51 15.14
C ILE A 195 -8.75 -5.82 14.09
N CYS A 196 -8.17 -5.60 12.93
CA CYS A 196 -8.86 -5.25 11.69
C CYS A 196 -8.87 -6.45 10.73
N THR A 197 -9.85 -6.49 9.82
CA THR A 197 -9.97 -7.57 8.83
C THR A 197 -10.18 -7.03 7.44
N THR A 198 -9.60 -7.70 6.44
CA THR A 198 -9.75 -7.35 5.02
C THR A 198 -9.82 -8.61 4.15
N PHE A 199 -10.46 -8.49 2.99
CA PHE A 199 -10.42 -9.51 1.94
C PHE A 199 -9.53 -9.12 0.76
N LEU A 200 -8.99 -7.90 0.76
CA LEU A 200 -8.29 -7.25 -0.35
C LEU A 200 -6.93 -6.70 0.12
N PRO A 201 -5.96 -6.49 -0.80
CA PRO A 201 -4.71 -5.81 -0.49
C PRO A 201 -4.96 -4.31 -0.25
N GLY A 202 -3.96 -3.64 0.32
CA GLY A 202 -3.99 -2.20 0.51
C GLY A 202 -3.25 -1.78 1.77
N HIS A 203 -3.67 -0.64 2.31
CA HIS A 203 -3.08 -0.02 3.48
C HIS A 203 -4.11 0.13 4.58
N PHE A 204 -3.70 -0.09 5.82
CA PHE A 204 -4.60 -0.28 6.95
C PHE A 204 -4.10 0.44 8.19
N SER A 205 -5.02 0.94 9.00
CA SER A 205 -4.72 1.52 10.32
C SER A 205 -5.95 1.42 11.23
N ILE A 206 -5.74 1.78 12.49
CA ILE A 206 -6.77 2.28 13.41
C ILE A 206 -6.60 3.79 13.57
#